data_AF-A0A941J7Z8-F1
#
_entry.id   AF-A0A941J7Z8-F1
#
_cell.length_a   1.000
_cell.length_b   1.000
_cell.length_c   1.000
_cell.angle_alpha   90.00
_cell.angle_beta   90.00
_cell.angle_gamma   90.00
#
_symmetry.space_group_name_H-M   'P 1'
#
loop_
_entity.id
_entity.type
_entity.pdbx_description
1 polymer ?
#
loop_
_entity_poly.entity_id
_entity_poly.type
_entity_poly.pdbx_seq_one_letter_code
_entity_poly.pdbx_strand_id
1 'polypeptide(L)'
;MAGTPQQMPMQVSPATSGPQIPGMLPVEQSYIENILRLNKGKLATVYTTFENNKEWNAKIFKGIIEAAGRDHLIISDPQTGKRYLIPMVYLDYITFDEEIEYEYPFGGTGLTTYSPR
;
A
#
# COMPACT_ATOMS: atom_id res chain seq x y z
N MET A 1 39.27 -55.35 -4.57
CA MET A 1 37.85 -55.19 -4.95
C MET A 1 37.45 -53.75 -4.68
N ALA A 2 36.89 -53.09 -5.69
CA ALA A 2 36.50 -51.69 -5.69
C ALA A 2 35.11 -51.48 -5.05
N GLY A 3 34.89 -50.30 -4.46
CA GLY A 3 33.57 -49.88 -3.99
C GLY A 3 33.55 -48.41 -3.54
N THR A 4 33.19 -47.52 -4.45
CA THR A 4 32.59 -46.18 -4.19
C THR A 4 31.16 -46.20 -4.76
N PRO A 5 30.31 -45.18 -4.59
CA PRO A 5 30.05 -44.23 -3.48
C PRO A 5 28.52 -44.12 -3.18
N GLN A 6 28.07 -43.33 -2.18
CA GLN A 6 26.90 -42.46 -2.39
C GLN A 6 26.72 -41.36 -1.32
N GLN A 7 26.72 -40.10 -1.78
CA GLN A 7 26.27 -38.92 -1.02
C GLN A 7 24.75 -38.76 -1.22
N MET A 8 24.03 -38.40 -0.15
CA MET A 8 22.60 -38.08 -0.20
C MET A 8 22.42 -36.59 -0.51
N PRO A 9 21.52 -36.21 -1.44
CA PRO A 9 21.24 -34.82 -1.76
C PRO A 9 20.34 -34.15 -0.72
N MET A 10 20.67 -32.89 -0.39
CA MET A 10 19.84 -31.98 0.40
C MET A 10 18.52 -31.70 -0.30
N GLN A 11 17.42 -31.83 0.45
CA GLN A 11 16.07 -31.53 -0.02
C GLN A 11 15.78 -30.04 0.22
N VAL A 12 15.73 -29.27 -0.86
CA VAL A 12 15.31 -27.87 -0.86
C VAL A 12 13.77 -27.86 -0.81
N SER A 13 13.20 -27.34 0.28
CA SER A 13 11.75 -27.13 0.40
C SER A 13 11.30 -26.10 -0.64
N PRO A 14 10.34 -26.39 -1.54
CA PRO A 14 9.77 -25.38 -2.41
C PRO A 14 8.91 -24.44 -1.57
N ALA A 15 9.17 -23.14 -1.68
CA ALA A 15 8.26 -22.12 -1.21
C ALA A 15 6.88 -22.35 -1.85
N THR A 16 5.84 -22.31 -1.03
CA THR A 16 4.44 -22.47 -1.40
C THR A 16 3.97 -21.36 -2.33
N SER A 17 4.19 -21.52 -3.64
CA SER A 17 3.42 -20.82 -4.67
C SER A 17 2.13 -21.62 -4.89
N GLY A 18 1.09 -21.30 -4.12
CA GLY A 18 -0.23 -21.89 -4.29
C GLY A 18 -0.78 -21.61 -5.70
N PRO A 19 -1.48 -22.56 -6.34
CA PRO A 19 -2.03 -22.38 -7.67
C PRO A 19 -3.09 -21.27 -7.68
N GLN A 20 -2.89 -20.26 -8.54
CA GLN A 20 -3.91 -19.26 -8.85
C GLN A 20 -5.04 -19.95 -9.62
N ILE A 21 -6.23 -20.00 -9.02
CA ILE A 21 -7.44 -20.57 -9.61
C ILE A 21 -7.98 -19.57 -10.66
N PRO A 22 -8.07 -19.94 -11.95
CA PRO A 22 -8.67 -19.08 -12.98
C PRO A 22 -10.14 -18.84 -12.66
N GLY A 23 -10.54 -17.58 -12.49
CA GLY A 23 -11.90 -17.18 -12.14
C GLY A 23 -12.09 -16.64 -10.72
N MET A 24 -11.09 -16.73 -9.85
CA MET A 24 -11.00 -15.86 -8.69
C MET A 24 -10.27 -14.57 -9.08
N LEU A 25 -10.93 -13.43 -8.91
CA LEU A 25 -10.28 -12.13 -9.00
C LEU A 25 -9.09 -12.10 -8.02
N PRO A 26 -7.90 -11.61 -8.42
CA PRO A 26 -6.83 -11.31 -7.47
C PRO A 26 -7.38 -10.41 -6.36
N VAL A 27 -7.07 -10.77 -5.11
CA VAL A 27 -7.52 -10.10 -3.88
C VAL A 27 -7.42 -8.58 -4.04
N GLU A 28 -8.54 -7.90 -3.79
CA GLU A 28 -8.74 -6.44 -3.78
C GLU A 28 -7.44 -5.66 -3.49
N GLN A 29 -6.78 -5.08 -4.50
CA GLN A 29 -5.56 -4.27 -4.27
C GLN A 29 -5.85 -2.76 -4.10
N SER A 30 -7.11 -2.36 -4.00
CA SER A 30 -7.54 -0.96 -3.81
C SER A 30 -7.54 -0.51 -2.35
N TYR A 31 -6.53 -0.90 -1.57
CA TYR A 31 -6.41 -0.47 -0.18
C TYR A 31 -5.89 0.97 -0.05
N ILE A 32 -6.38 1.70 0.96
CA ILE A 32 -6.01 3.11 1.20
C ILE A 32 -4.49 3.28 1.29
N GLU A 33 -3.76 2.37 1.94
CA GLU A 33 -2.30 2.48 2.04
C GLU A 33 -1.59 2.37 0.69
N ASN A 34 -2.15 1.62 -0.28
CA ASN A 34 -1.57 1.52 -1.61
C ASN A 34 -1.80 2.81 -2.38
N ILE A 35 -3.00 3.39 -2.29
CA ILE A 35 -3.30 4.70 -2.86
C ILE A 35 -2.35 5.74 -2.28
N LEU A 36 -2.17 5.78 -0.96
CA LEU A 36 -1.27 6.75 -0.32
C LEU A 36 0.20 6.55 -0.68
N ARG A 37 0.64 5.32 -0.98
CA ARG A 37 2.00 5.05 -1.50
C ARG A 37 2.21 5.63 -2.90
N LEU A 38 1.20 5.56 -3.77
CA LEU A 38 1.24 6.18 -5.10
C LEU A 38 1.29 7.71 -5.01
N ASN A 39 0.75 8.30 -3.92
CA ASN A 39 0.67 9.73 -3.71
C ASN A 39 1.79 10.29 -2.79
N LYS A 40 2.89 9.55 -2.61
CA LYS A 40 4.07 10.06 -1.89
C LYS A 40 4.60 11.35 -2.54
N GLY A 41 4.94 12.33 -1.71
CA GLY A 41 5.41 13.64 -2.16
C GLY A 41 4.29 14.65 -2.44
N LYS A 42 3.03 14.23 -2.51
CA LYS A 42 1.89 15.14 -2.67
C LYS A 42 1.50 15.79 -1.33
N LEU A 43 0.99 17.02 -1.42
CA LEU A 43 0.44 17.74 -0.28
C LEU A 43 -0.98 17.24 0.00
N ALA A 44 -1.19 16.71 1.20
CA ALA A 44 -2.47 16.16 1.63
C ALA A 44 -2.98 16.85 2.90
N THR A 45 -4.30 16.86 3.04
CA THR A 45 -4.97 17.21 4.30
C THR A 45 -5.65 15.96 4.84
N VAL A 46 -5.24 15.55 6.04
CA VAL A 46 -5.66 14.31 6.71
C VAL A 46 -6.57 14.66 7.87
N TYR A 47 -7.78 14.11 7.85
CA TYR A 47 -8.80 14.33 8.86
C TYR A 47 -8.88 13.10 9.78
N THR A 48 -8.79 13.34 11.08
CA THR A 48 -8.75 12.27 12.08
C THR A 48 -9.65 12.55 13.27
N THR A 49 -10.18 11.47 13.83
CA THR A 49 -10.98 11.47 15.05
C THR A 49 -10.34 10.55 16.10
N PHE A 50 -10.14 11.06 17.31
CA PHE A 50 -9.59 10.32 18.45
C PHE A 50 -10.68 10.08 19.49
N GLU A 51 -11.34 8.92 19.39
CA GLU A 51 -12.38 8.54 20.33
C GLU A 51 -11.88 8.53 21.78
N ASN A 52 -12.75 8.91 22.71
CA ASN A 52 -12.47 8.99 24.15
C ASN A 52 -11.38 10.02 24.54
N ASN A 53 -10.92 10.85 23.61
CA ASN A 53 -10.03 11.97 23.90
C ASN A 53 -10.84 13.28 24.07
N LYS A 54 -10.93 13.79 25.30
CA LYS A 54 -11.70 15.01 25.60
C LYS A 54 -11.01 16.31 25.17
N GLU A 55 -9.69 16.28 25.00
CA GLU A 55 -8.90 17.48 24.69
C GLU A 55 -8.62 17.60 23.19
N TRP A 56 -8.46 16.47 22.50
CA TRP A 56 -8.15 16.41 21.07
C TRP A 56 -9.04 15.38 20.37
N ASN A 57 -10.35 15.60 20.39
CA ASN A 57 -11.32 14.67 19.80
C ASN A 57 -11.23 14.58 18.26
N ALA A 58 -10.82 15.66 17.59
CA ALA A 58 -10.58 15.68 16.15
C ALA A 58 -9.35 16.53 15.82
N LYS A 59 -8.58 16.10 14.81
CA LYS A 59 -7.39 16.83 14.36
C LYS A 59 -7.22 16.76 12.86
N ILE A 60 -6.75 17.88 12.31
CA ILE A 60 -6.38 18.01 10.90
C ILE A 60 -4.87 18.10 10.81
N PHE A 61 -4.28 17.27 9.96
CA PHE A 61 -2.86 17.34 9.62
C PHE A 61 -2.72 17.73 8.15
N LYS A 62 -2.04 18.84 7.87
CA LYS A 62 -1.69 19.24 6.50
C LYS A 62 -0.19 19.10 6.30
N GLY A 63 0.21 18.39 5.24
CA GLY A 63 1.63 18.20 4.93
C GLY A 63 1.86 17.22 3.79
N ILE A 64 3.14 16.97 3.52
CA ILE A 64 3.59 16.09 2.45
C ILE A 64 3.56 14.64 2.91
N ILE A 65 3.00 13.74 2.10
CA ILE A 65 3.05 12.30 2.37
C ILE A 65 4.49 11.79 2.20
N GLU A 66 5.14 11.41 3.29
CA GLU A 66 6.47 10.80 3.26
C GLU A 66 6.40 9.26 3.08
N ALA A 67 5.44 8.60 3.75
CA ALA A 67 5.27 7.16 3.66
C ALA A 67 3.88 6.70 4.14
N ALA A 68 3.39 5.58 3.62
CA ALA A 68 2.20 4.91 4.11
C ALA A 68 2.44 3.40 4.30
N GLY A 69 2.13 2.93 5.51
CA GLY A 69 2.09 1.53 5.91
C GLY A 69 0.66 1.02 6.02
N ARG A 70 0.52 -0.26 6.37
CA ARG A 70 -0.80 -0.89 6.57
C ARG A 70 -1.59 -0.24 7.72
N ASP A 71 -0.91 0.24 8.74
CA ASP A 71 -1.48 0.74 9.99
C ASP A 71 -1.12 2.20 10.28
N HIS A 72 -0.30 2.85 9.45
CA HIS A 72 0.20 4.20 9.72
C HIS A 72 0.51 5.03 8.48
N LEU A 73 0.49 6.36 8.65
CA LEU A 73 0.81 7.37 7.66
C LEU A 73 1.84 8.32 8.26
N ILE A 74 2.87 8.65 7.49
CA ILE A 74 3.86 9.65 7.84
C ILE A 74 3.63 10.89 6.99
N ILE A 75 3.31 12.01 7.65
CA ILE A 75 3.14 13.33 7.03
C ILE A 75 4.24 14.26 7.55
N SER A 76 4.95 14.95 6.67
CA SER A 76 5.85 16.03 7.04
C SER A 76 5.21 17.40 6.80
N ASP A 77 5.20 18.26 7.80
CA ASP A 77 4.86 19.66 7.65
C ASP A 77 6.08 20.45 7.12
N PRO A 78 6.05 20.94 5.87
CA PRO A 78 7.19 21.62 5.27
C PRO A 78 7.48 22.99 5.89
N GLN A 79 6.53 23.59 6.62
CA GLN A 79 6.72 24.88 7.27
C GLN A 79 7.49 24.75 8.59
N THR A 80 7.24 23.67 9.34
CA THR A 80 7.82 23.47 10.68
C THR A 80 8.91 22.40 10.71
N GLY A 81 9.03 21.58 9.67
CA GLY A 81 9.89 20.40 9.64
C GLY A 81 9.41 19.25 10.54
N LYS A 82 8.22 19.37 11.15
CA LYS A 82 7.64 18.34 12.01
C LYS A 82 7.17 17.16 11.18
N ARG A 83 7.41 15.94 11.67
CA ARG A 83 6.86 14.70 11.14
C ARG A 83 5.79 14.16 12.07
N TYR A 84 4.65 13.80 11.50
CA TYR A 84 3.56 13.15 12.19
C TYR A 84 3.53 11.69 11.76
N LEU A 85 3.53 10.79 12.73
CA LEU A 85 3.19 9.37 12.54
C LEU A 85 1.76 9.19 13.04
N ILE A 86 0.85 8.85 12.13
CA ILE A 86 -0.59 8.83 12.37
C ILE A 86 -1.10 7.39 12.18
N PRO A 87 -1.70 6.76 13.21
CA PRO A 87 -2.35 5.46 13.06
C PRO A 87 -3.56 5.53 12.11
N MET A 88 -3.67 4.59 11.18
CA MET A 88 -4.73 4.59 10.15
C MET A 88 -6.12 4.34 10.72
N VAL A 89 -6.20 3.74 11.90
CA VAL A 89 -7.47 3.51 12.62
C VAL A 89 -8.17 4.82 12.99
N TYR A 90 -7.44 5.94 13.10
CA TYR A 90 -8.02 7.25 13.38
C TYR A 90 -8.35 8.05 12.12
N LEU A 91 -8.11 7.49 10.93
CA LEU A 91 -8.34 8.19 9.68
C LEU A 91 -9.82 8.22 9.33
N ASP A 92 -10.37 9.42 9.14
CA ASP A 92 -11.73 9.61 8.62
C ASP A 92 -11.71 9.70 7.10
N TYR A 93 -10.95 10.66 6.55
CA TYR A 93 -10.75 10.84 5.11
C TYR A 93 -9.52 11.72 4.82
N ILE A 94 -9.13 11.79 3.54
CA ILE A 94 -7.98 12.55 3.05
C ILE A 94 -8.41 13.36 1.84
N THR A 95 -7.96 14.61 1.76
CA THR A 95 -8.10 15.44 0.56
C THR A 95 -6.73 15.81 -0.01
N PHE A 96 -6.71 16.00 -1.32
CA PHE A 96 -5.56 16.47 -2.09
C PHE A 96 -6.00 17.72 -2.85
N ASP A 97 -5.10 18.70 -2.96
CA ASP A 97 -5.34 19.91 -3.77
C ASP A 97 -5.05 19.64 -5.27
N GLU A 98 -4.50 18.46 -5.59
CA GLU A 98 -4.19 17.96 -6.93
C GLU A 98 -4.89 16.60 -7.20
N GLU A 99 -4.82 16.11 -8.44
CA GLU A 99 -5.40 14.80 -8.82
C GLU A 99 -4.76 13.66 -8.01
N ILE A 100 -5.56 12.68 -7.59
CA ILE A 100 -5.08 11.53 -6.81
C ILE A 100 -4.52 10.48 -7.77
N GLU A 101 -3.27 10.05 -7.56
CA GLU A 101 -2.73 8.89 -8.27
C GLU A 101 -3.46 7.64 -7.79
N TYR A 102 -4.14 6.96 -8.72
CA TYR A 102 -4.90 5.77 -8.43
C TYR A 102 -4.80 4.77 -9.57
N GLU A 103 -4.19 3.62 -9.31
CA GLU A 103 -4.12 2.50 -10.26
C GLU A 103 -5.00 1.35 -9.75
N TYR A 104 -5.92 0.90 -10.60
CA TYR A 104 -6.67 -0.32 -10.34
C TYR A 104 -5.83 -1.53 -10.80
N PRO A 105 -5.73 -2.63 -10.03
CA PRO A 105 -4.89 -3.79 -10.38
C PRO A 105 -5.29 -4.57 -11.65
N PHE A 106 -6.24 -4.08 -12.47
CA PHE A 106 -6.56 -4.70 -13.77
C PHE A 106 -5.59 -4.23 -14.86
N GLY A 107 -4.31 -4.58 -14.74
CA GLY A 107 -3.25 -4.08 -15.63
C GLY A 107 -2.27 -5.13 -16.16
N GLY A 108 -2.68 -6.41 -16.24
CA GLY A 108 -1.76 -7.52 -16.54
C GLY A 108 -2.20 -8.54 -17.60
N THR A 109 -3.24 -8.26 -18.42
CA THR A 109 -3.46 -9.00 -19.68
C THR A 109 -3.91 -8.01 -20.75
N GLY A 110 -3.19 -7.97 -21.87
CA GLY A 110 -3.44 -7.03 -22.95
C GLY A 110 -4.84 -7.16 -23.51
N LEU A 111 -5.56 -6.04 -23.55
CA LEU A 111 -6.76 -5.86 -24.36
C LEU A 111 -6.44 -4.82 -25.44
N THR A 112 -5.92 -5.36 -26.54
CA THR A 112 -6.11 -4.97 -27.94
C THR A 112 -6.62 -3.55 -28.20
N THR A 113 -5.75 -2.72 -28.79
CA THR A 113 -6.14 -1.59 -29.65
C THR A 113 -7.08 -2.11 -30.75
N TYR A 114 -8.38 -1.82 -30.67
CA TYR A 114 -9.28 -2.00 -31.81
C TYR A 114 -8.96 -0.94 -32.87
N SER A 115 -8.46 -1.37 -34.02
CA SER A 115 -8.33 -0.51 -35.21
C SER A 115 -9.70 -0.43 -35.91
N PRO A 116 -10.25 0.78 -36.16
CA PRO A 116 -11.52 0.93 -36.85
C PRO A 116 -11.36 0.56 -38.34
N ARG A 117 -12.29 -0.26 -38.84
CA ARG A 117 -12.58 -0.37 -40.27
C ARG A 117 -13.82 0.44 -40.58
#